data_AF-A0A915ZVW2-F1
#
_entry.id   AF-A0A915ZVW2-F1
#
_cell.length_a   1.000
_cell.length_b   1.000
_cell.length_c   1.000
_cell.angle_alpha   90.00
_cell.angle_beta   90.00
_cell.angle_gamma   90.00
#
_symmetry.space_group_name_H-M   'P 1'
#
loop_
_entity.id
_entity.type
_entity.pdbx_description
1 polymer ?
#
loop_
_entity_poly.entity_id
_entity_poly.type
_entity_poly.pdbx_seq_one_letter_code
_entity_poly.pdbx_strand_id
1 'polypeptide(L)'
;MDSDNGESQHTSDNKVDQSKATTPRRLSDVMELQLSEITANTIIMKILIRWIVIHQHSFTIVEENCFINFVYSLYPSAKIPSADTIKNKIMTYYEEDKVKMKALLKDLPGKVSFTMDCWTSPSTKSFLSITAHFINKEWNLQNIIIDFIQTQDSHTGSNIKDAFLLGISNMSLESKIMGIITDNASNNSTFMTSLSIWAAENVVNSNKKKQHIRCFAHSINLSVKEALSCLDGEISLLRELIVKIRASSLRREKLSNACKNNDINDLKPILDVPTRWNSTFDMIKRALQLKVALEYIVFHDKDLKKLYRNLEFLNNTELI
;
A
#
# COMPACT_ATOMS: atom_id res chain seq x y z
N MET A 1 -31.36 -46.23 -60.53
CA MET A 1 -32.59 -46.12 -61.31
C MET A 1 -33.63 -46.95 -60.58
N ASP A 2 -34.57 -46.21 -59.98
CA ASP A 2 -35.97 -46.53 -59.64
C ASP A 2 -36.22 -47.67 -58.62
N SER A 3 -36.53 -47.33 -57.35
CA SER A 3 -37.85 -46.98 -56.74
C SER A 3 -38.60 -48.25 -56.28
N ASP A 4 -39.40 -48.34 -55.23
CA ASP A 4 -40.22 -47.43 -54.41
C ASP A 4 -40.65 -48.23 -53.13
N ASN A 5 -40.59 -47.68 -51.91
CA ASN A 5 -41.70 -47.25 -51.01
C ASN A 5 -42.61 -48.30 -50.30
N GLY A 6 -42.85 -48.07 -48.98
CA GLY A 6 -44.11 -48.48 -48.29
C GLY A 6 -44.05 -48.91 -46.80
N GLU A 7 -44.20 -47.95 -45.87
CA GLU A 7 -45.07 -47.85 -44.65
C GLU A 7 -45.92 -49.08 -44.15
N SER A 8 -46.38 -49.28 -42.88
CA SER A 8 -46.37 -48.58 -41.58
C SER A 8 -46.89 -49.49 -40.41
N GLN A 9 -46.59 -49.10 -39.15
CA GLN A 9 -47.34 -49.17 -37.86
C GLN A 9 -47.81 -50.50 -37.20
N HIS A 10 -47.39 -50.76 -35.93
CA HIS A 10 -48.23 -50.64 -34.72
C HIS A 10 -47.50 -50.93 -33.38
N THR A 11 -47.61 -49.97 -32.44
CA THR A 11 -47.67 -50.01 -30.96
C THR A 11 -47.20 -51.24 -30.15
N SER A 12 -46.34 -51.01 -29.13
CA SER A 12 -46.40 -51.77 -27.88
C SER A 12 -45.99 -50.95 -26.64
N ASP A 13 -46.73 -51.22 -25.57
CA ASP A 13 -46.85 -50.51 -24.30
C ASP A 13 -45.68 -50.64 -23.32
N ASN A 14 -45.48 -49.55 -22.58
CA ASN A 14 -45.16 -49.43 -21.15
C ASN A 14 -44.80 -50.70 -20.34
N LYS A 15 -43.61 -50.67 -19.72
CA LYS A 15 -43.44 -50.97 -18.28
C LYS A 15 -42.41 -50.04 -17.65
N VAL A 16 -42.93 -49.06 -16.92
CA VAL A 16 -42.22 -48.28 -15.90
C VAL A 16 -41.93 -49.22 -14.74
N ASP A 17 -40.66 -49.42 -14.38
CA ASP A 17 -40.28 -49.99 -13.09
C ASP A 17 -39.99 -48.86 -12.10
N GLN A 18 -40.70 -48.92 -10.98
CA GLN A 18 -40.79 -47.88 -9.97
C GLN A 18 -39.64 -48.00 -8.95
N SER A 19 -39.13 -46.83 -8.56
CA SER A 19 -38.60 -46.53 -7.21
C SER A 19 -37.44 -47.37 -6.66
N LYS A 20 -36.21 -46.87 -6.84
CA LYS A 20 -35.23 -46.92 -5.74
C LYS A 20 -35.55 -45.77 -4.78
N ALA A 21 -36.39 -46.05 -3.79
CA ALA A 21 -36.68 -45.12 -2.71
C ALA A 21 -35.43 -44.90 -1.86
N THR A 22 -34.89 -43.69 -1.89
CA THR A 22 -33.82 -43.23 -0.99
C THR A 22 -34.36 -43.25 0.43
N THR A 23 -33.74 -44.04 1.30
CA THR A 23 -34.12 -44.10 2.73
C THR A 23 -34.02 -42.69 3.33
N PRO A 24 -35.05 -42.20 4.05
CA PRO A 24 -35.00 -40.86 4.63
C PRO A 24 -33.87 -40.77 5.66
N ARG A 25 -32.95 -39.81 5.47
CA ARG A 25 -31.88 -39.51 6.43
C ARG A 25 -32.50 -39.16 7.79
N ARG A 26 -31.90 -39.63 8.88
CA ARG A 26 -32.36 -39.29 10.23
C ARG A 26 -32.17 -37.79 10.45
N LEU A 27 -33.10 -37.16 11.18
CA LEU A 27 -33.08 -35.72 11.45
C LEU A 27 -31.76 -35.27 12.12
N SER A 28 -31.16 -36.12 12.96
CA SER A 28 -29.83 -35.93 13.57
C SER A 28 -28.73 -35.71 12.53
N ASP A 29 -28.72 -36.54 11.49
CA ASP A 29 -27.68 -36.56 10.47
C ASP A 29 -27.80 -35.33 9.56
N VAL A 30 -29.04 -34.86 9.33
CA VAL A 30 -29.31 -33.62 8.59
C VAL A 30 -28.83 -32.40 9.39
N MET A 31 -29.09 -32.37 10.70
CA MET A 31 -28.64 -31.28 11.57
C MET A 31 -27.11 -31.22 11.68
N GLU A 32 -26.45 -32.38 11.79
CA GLU A 32 -24.99 -32.46 11.87
C GLU A 32 -24.32 -32.02 10.56
N LEU A 33 -24.85 -32.44 9.41
CA LEU A 33 -24.38 -31.99 8.10
C LEU A 33 -24.55 -30.47 7.92
N GLN A 34 -25.71 -29.92 8.31
CA GLN A 34 -25.94 -28.47 8.28
C GLN A 34 -24.97 -27.69 9.17
N LEU A 35 -24.69 -28.19 10.37
CA LEU A 35 -23.74 -27.57 11.31
C LEU A 35 -22.31 -27.59 10.76
N SER A 36 -21.91 -28.70 10.12
CA SER A 36 -20.62 -28.84 9.46
C SER A 36 -20.48 -27.87 8.28
N GLU A 37 -21.53 -27.72 7.47
CA GLU A 37 -21.57 -26.82 6.31
C GLU A 37 -21.56 -25.35 6.72
N ILE A 38 -22.25 -24.98 7.80
CA ILE A 38 -22.21 -23.63 8.38
C ILE A 38 -20.80 -23.30 8.86
N THR A 39 -20.14 -24.26 9.52
CA THR A 39 -18.78 -24.11 10.04
C THR A 39 -17.78 -23.97 8.89
N ALA A 40 -17.90 -24.81 7.85
CA ALA A 40 -17.06 -24.76 6.65
C ALA A 40 -17.19 -23.41 5.92
N ASN A 41 -18.41 -22.93 5.66
CA ASN A 41 -18.62 -21.63 5.01
C ASN A 41 -18.10 -20.46 5.85
N THR A 42 -18.18 -20.55 7.18
CA THR A 42 -17.62 -19.53 8.09
C THR A 42 -16.10 -19.49 8.03
N ILE A 43 -15.43 -20.65 7.98
CA ILE A 43 -13.97 -20.75 7.83
C ILE A 43 -13.53 -20.20 6.47
N ILE A 44 -14.22 -20.60 5.39
CA ILE A 44 -13.94 -20.11 4.03
C ILE A 44 -14.04 -18.59 3.99
N MET A 45 -15.10 -18.01 4.55
CA MET A 45 -15.28 -16.54 4.61
C MET A 45 -14.10 -15.85 5.31
N LYS A 46 -13.66 -16.37 6.46
CA LYS A 46 -12.51 -15.80 7.21
C LYS A 46 -11.22 -15.86 6.42
N ILE A 47 -10.93 -17.00 5.77
CA ILE A 47 -9.72 -17.19 4.97
C ILE A 47 -9.76 -16.30 3.73
N LEU A 48 -10.91 -16.21 3.06
CA LEU A 48 -11.12 -15.37 1.89
C LEU A 48 -10.89 -13.90 2.21
N ILE A 49 -11.50 -13.40 3.29
CA ILE A 49 -11.29 -12.02 3.76
C ILE A 49 -9.81 -11.79 4.09
N ARG A 50 -9.16 -12.71 4.79
CA ARG A 50 -7.74 -12.60 5.13
C ARG A 50 -6.87 -12.50 3.87
N TRP A 51 -7.14 -13.32 2.86
CA TRP A 51 -6.44 -13.25 1.57
C TRP A 51 -6.66 -11.90 0.87
N ILE A 52 -7.91 -11.43 0.79
CA ILE A 52 -8.26 -10.14 0.18
C ILE A 52 -7.53 -8.99 0.88
N VAL A 53 -7.52 -8.96 2.21
CA VAL A 53 -6.89 -7.88 2.99
C VAL A 53 -5.37 -7.92 2.90
N ILE A 54 -4.75 -9.10 3.09
CA ILE A 54 -3.28 -9.24 3.08
C ILE A 54 -2.70 -8.92 1.69
N HIS A 55 -3.36 -9.37 0.63
CA HIS A 55 -2.90 -9.19 -0.74
C HIS A 55 -3.52 -7.98 -1.45
N GLN A 56 -4.30 -7.16 -0.72
CA GLN A 56 -4.89 -5.91 -1.21
C GLN A 56 -5.73 -6.09 -2.49
N HIS A 57 -6.47 -7.20 -2.57
CA HIS A 57 -7.34 -7.45 -3.72
C HIS A 57 -8.57 -6.55 -3.69
N SER A 58 -9.10 -6.21 -4.87
CA SER A 58 -10.43 -5.60 -4.99
C SER A 58 -11.47 -6.51 -4.36
N PHE A 59 -12.48 -5.94 -3.70
CA PHE A 59 -13.60 -6.73 -3.16
C PHE A 59 -14.38 -7.45 -4.25
N THR A 60 -14.38 -6.91 -5.47
CA THR A 60 -15.05 -7.52 -6.64
C THR A 60 -14.36 -8.79 -7.15
N ILE A 61 -13.17 -9.14 -6.64
CA ILE A 61 -12.44 -10.35 -7.06
C ILE A 61 -13.28 -11.62 -6.85
N VAL A 62 -14.15 -11.62 -5.83
CA VAL A 62 -15.02 -12.76 -5.51
C VAL A 62 -16.16 -12.94 -6.51
N GLU A 63 -16.41 -11.93 -7.34
CA GLU A 63 -17.47 -11.90 -8.35
C GLU A 63 -16.95 -12.22 -9.75
N GLU A 64 -15.63 -12.40 -9.91
CA GLU A 64 -15.05 -12.78 -11.19
C GLU A 64 -15.40 -14.23 -11.55
N ASN A 65 -15.85 -14.45 -12.80
CA ASN A 65 -16.28 -15.77 -13.28
C ASN A 65 -15.21 -16.86 -13.11
N CYS A 66 -13.93 -16.54 -13.34
CA CYS A 66 -12.84 -17.51 -13.18
C CYS A 66 -12.64 -17.91 -11.71
N PHE A 67 -12.75 -16.95 -10.79
CA PHE A 67 -12.69 -17.22 -9.35
C PHE A 67 -13.88 -18.08 -8.90
N ILE A 68 -15.08 -17.72 -9.33
CA ILE A 68 -16.31 -18.48 -9.03
C ILE A 68 -16.19 -19.93 -9.50
N ASN A 69 -15.78 -20.14 -10.75
CA ASN A 69 -15.61 -21.47 -11.33
C ASN A 69 -14.54 -22.29 -10.57
N PHE A 70 -13.43 -21.65 -10.20
CA PHE A 70 -12.39 -22.27 -9.39
C PHE A 70 -12.94 -22.73 -8.03
N VAL A 71 -13.67 -21.87 -7.31
CA VAL A 71 -14.26 -22.22 -6.01
C VAL A 71 -15.26 -23.38 -6.15
N TYR A 72 -16.16 -23.34 -7.13
CA TYR A 72 -17.13 -24.42 -7.33
C TYR A 72 -16.50 -25.74 -7.76
N SER A 73 -15.34 -25.73 -8.43
CA SER A 73 -14.60 -26.95 -8.73
C SER A 73 -14.06 -27.65 -7.48
N LEU A 74 -13.76 -26.89 -6.42
CA LEU A 74 -13.25 -27.39 -5.15
C LEU A 74 -14.38 -27.71 -4.16
N TYR A 75 -15.41 -26.87 -4.12
CA TYR A 75 -16.55 -27.00 -3.21
C TYR A 75 -17.84 -26.55 -3.91
N PRO A 76 -18.57 -27.48 -4.57
CA PRO A 76 -19.75 -27.14 -5.38
C PRO A 76 -20.90 -26.46 -4.60
N SER A 77 -21.01 -26.70 -3.29
CA SER A 77 -22.01 -26.07 -2.42
C SER A 77 -21.50 -24.79 -1.73
N ALA A 78 -20.35 -24.25 -2.15
CA ALA A 78 -19.80 -23.01 -1.61
C ALA A 78 -20.79 -21.85 -1.73
N LYS A 79 -20.99 -21.10 -0.63
CA LYS A 79 -21.71 -19.83 -0.68
C LYS A 79 -20.72 -18.70 -0.92
N ILE A 80 -20.56 -18.32 -2.19
CA ILE A 80 -19.67 -17.22 -2.57
C ILE A 80 -20.34 -15.88 -2.21
N PRO A 81 -19.69 -15.03 -1.39
CA PRO A 81 -20.24 -13.73 -1.01
C PRO A 81 -20.15 -12.72 -2.15
N SER A 82 -20.98 -11.68 -2.11
CA SER A 82 -20.80 -10.48 -2.93
C SER A 82 -19.67 -9.60 -2.40
N ALA A 83 -19.18 -8.67 -3.23
CA ALA A 83 -18.21 -7.65 -2.84
C ALA A 83 -18.70 -6.81 -1.65
N ASP A 84 -19.99 -6.47 -1.63
CA ASP A 84 -20.61 -5.75 -0.50
C ASP A 84 -20.62 -6.59 0.78
N THR A 85 -20.86 -7.90 0.67
CA THR A 85 -20.82 -8.82 1.82
C THR A 85 -19.41 -8.90 2.39
N ILE A 86 -18.39 -9.00 1.52
CA ILE A 86 -16.98 -8.96 1.91
C ILE A 86 -16.66 -7.66 2.65
N LYS A 87 -17.01 -6.51 2.06
CA LYS A 87 -16.79 -5.19 2.66
C LYS A 87 -17.43 -5.10 4.04
N ASN A 88 -18.70 -5.47 4.18
CA ASN A 88 -19.42 -5.41 5.45
C ASN A 88 -18.79 -6.32 6.50
N LYS A 89 -18.37 -7.54 6.12
CA LYS A 89 -17.68 -8.46 7.03
C LYS A 89 -16.31 -7.96 7.46
N ILE A 90 -15.54 -7.34 6.56
CA ILE A 90 -14.28 -6.68 6.90
C ILE A 90 -14.52 -5.58 7.95
N MET A 91 -15.55 -4.75 7.75
CA MET A 91 -15.89 -3.70 8.72
C MET A 91 -16.32 -4.27 10.08
N THR A 92 -17.06 -5.39 10.10
CA THR A 92 -17.38 -6.09 11.35
C THR A 92 -16.12 -6.58 12.06
N TYR A 93 -15.21 -7.25 11.34
CA TYR A 93 -13.96 -7.74 11.92
C TYR A 93 -13.05 -6.60 12.39
N TYR A 94 -13.04 -5.49 11.68
CA TYR A 94 -12.34 -4.28 12.11
C TYR A 94 -12.85 -3.79 13.47
N GLU A 95 -14.16 -3.64 13.66
CA GLU A 95 -14.70 -3.20 14.95
C GLU A 95 -14.44 -4.22 16.09
N GLU A 96 -14.55 -5.52 15.80
CA GLU A 96 -14.20 -6.57 16.76
C GLU A 96 -12.72 -6.50 17.18
N ASP A 97 -11.81 -6.37 16.21
CA ASP A 97 -10.38 -6.31 16.46
C ASP A 97 -9.97 -4.99 17.10
N LYS A 98 -10.66 -3.88 16.79
CA LYS A 98 -10.49 -2.59 17.45
C LYS A 98 -10.79 -2.68 18.96
N VAL A 99 -11.86 -3.38 19.35
CA VAL A 99 -12.18 -3.62 20.76
C VAL A 99 -11.08 -4.44 21.45
N LYS A 100 -10.61 -5.52 20.83
CA LYS A 100 -9.51 -6.35 21.36
C LYS A 100 -8.22 -5.54 21.49
N MET A 101 -7.90 -4.76 20.48
CA MET A 101 -6.71 -3.91 20.45
C MET A 101 -6.76 -2.84 21.56
N LYS A 102 -7.91 -2.18 21.74
CA LYS A 102 -8.12 -1.24 22.84
C LYS A 102 -7.89 -1.90 24.20
N ALA A 103 -8.40 -3.11 24.41
CA ALA A 103 -8.18 -3.86 25.65
C ALA A 103 -6.69 -4.19 25.87
N LEU A 104 -6.00 -4.66 24.83
CA LEU A 104 -4.57 -4.96 24.85
C LEU A 104 -3.72 -3.73 25.21
N LEU A 105 -4.00 -2.59 24.56
CA LEU A 105 -3.28 -1.33 24.76
C LEU A 105 -3.52 -0.74 26.16
N LYS A 106 -4.75 -0.85 26.66
CA LYS A 106 -5.11 -0.42 28.01
C LYS A 106 -4.34 -1.21 29.08
N ASP A 107 -4.12 -2.50 28.86
CA ASP A 107 -3.43 -3.40 29.80
C ASP A 107 -1.89 -3.34 29.69
N LEU A 108 -1.34 -2.52 28.77
CA LEU A 108 0.12 -2.34 28.68
C LEU A 108 0.68 -1.74 29.98
N PRO A 109 1.72 -2.34 30.60
CA PRO A 109 2.35 -1.76 31.79
C PRO A 109 3.15 -0.49 31.44
N GLY A 110 3.65 -0.41 30.21
CA GLY A 110 4.48 0.68 29.72
C GLY A 110 3.72 1.83 29.07
N LYS A 111 4.48 2.88 28.75
CA LYS A 111 4.03 3.97 27.89
C LYS A 111 4.20 3.60 26.41
N VAL A 112 3.53 4.34 25.54
CA VAL A 112 3.44 4.14 24.09
C VAL A 112 4.08 5.34 23.39
N SER A 113 4.95 5.07 22.41
CA SER A 113 5.48 6.08 21.50
C SER A 113 4.65 6.12 20.23
N PHE A 114 4.53 7.28 19.59
CA PHE A 114 3.73 7.44 18.38
C PHE A 114 4.59 7.97 17.25
N THR A 115 4.45 7.42 16.05
CA THR A 115 4.94 8.09 14.82
C THR A 115 3.73 8.62 14.07
N MET A 116 3.85 9.84 13.57
CA MET A 116 2.82 10.47 12.74
C MET A 116 3.40 10.83 11.38
N ASP A 117 2.64 10.54 10.34
CA ASP A 117 2.95 10.98 8.99
C ASP A 117 1.73 11.66 8.39
N CYS A 118 1.98 12.78 7.71
CA CYS A 118 0.95 13.62 7.14
C CYS A 118 1.32 13.90 5.69
N TRP A 119 0.45 13.50 4.76
CA TRP A 119 0.72 13.65 3.34
C TRP A 119 -0.55 14.02 2.57
N THR A 120 -0.34 14.62 1.41
CA THR A 120 -1.40 14.88 0.44
C THR A 120 -1.32 13.85 -0.68
N SER A 121 -2.43 13.20 -0.99
CA SER A 121 -2.53 12.25 -2.11
C SER A 121 -2.48 12.96 -3.46
N PRO A 122 -2.23 12.22 -4.56
CA PRO A 122 -2.36 12.76 -5.91
C PRO A 122 -3.76 13.31 -6.23
N SER A 123 -4.79 12.82 -5.53
CA SER A 123 -6.17 13.32 -5.60
C SER A 123 -6.44 14.51 -4.68
N THR A 124 -5.38 15.21 -4.25
CA THR A 124 -5.42 16.42 -3.39
C THR A 124 -6.13 16.20 -2.06
N LYS A 125 -6.18 14.96 -1.57
CA LYS A 125 -6.76 14.63 -0.27
C LYS A 125 -5.65 14.50 0.76
N SER A 126 -5.87 15.10 1.91
CA SER A 126 -4.90 15.09 2.99
C SER A 126 -5.17 13.96 3.97
N PHE A 127 -4.12 13.25 4.37
CA PHE A 127 -4.18 12.10 5.26
C PHE A 127 -3.20 12.26 6.41
N LEU A 128 -3.60 11.78 7.57
CA LEU A 128 -2.78 11.62 8.76
C LEU A 128 -2.82 10.16 9.19
N SER A 129 -1.65 9.53 9.29
CA SER A 129 -1.52 8.22 9.94
C SER A 129 -0.92 8.36 11.33
N ILE A 130 -1.47 7.64 12.29
CA ILE A 130 -0.96 7.54 13.66
C ILE A 130 -0.57 6.08 13.89
N THR A 131 0.71 5.82 14.13
CA THR A 131 1.21 4.48 14.47
C THR A 131 1.71 4.49 15.90
N ALA A 132 1.22 3.56 16.72
CA ALA A 132 1.70 3.31 18.06
C ALA A 132 2.85 2.30 18.04
N HIS A 133 3.85 2.53 18.89
CA HIS A 133 5.02 1.70 19.11
C HIS A 133 5.15 1.43 20.60
N PHE A 134 5.19 0.16 20.99
CA PHE A 134 5.26 -0.24 22.39
C PHE A 134 5.94 -1.60 22.54
N ILE A 135 6.35 -1.93 23.76
CA ILE A 135 6.88 -3.25 24.11
C ILE A 135 5.74 -4.03 24.79
N ASN A 136 5.45 -5.24 24.29
CA ASN A 136 4.42 -6.10 24.87
C ASN A 136 4.94 -6.86 26.10
N LYS A 137 4.09 -7.69 26.72
CA LYS A 137 4.44 -8.45 27.93
C LYS A 137 5.56 -9.46 27.70
N GLU A 138 5.70 -9.94 26.47
CA GLU A 138 6.74 -10.86 26.02
C GLU A 138 8.05 -10.14 25.64
N TRP A 139 8.18 -8.85 25.97
CA TRP A 139 9.35 -8.01 25.67
C TRP A 139 9.66 -7.84 24.18
N ASN A 140 8.65 -7.95 23.33
CA ASN A 140 8.78 -7.73 21.89
C ASN A 140 8.30 -6.33 21.52
N LEU A 141 9.07 -5.64 20.67
CA LEU A 141 8.64 -4.40 20.06
C LEU A 141 7.46 -4.68 19.12
N GLN A 142 6.39 -3.94 19.29
CA GLN A 142 5.18 -3.99 18.47
C GLN A 142 4.94 -2.61 17.87
N ASN A 143 4.44 -2.60 16.63
CA ASN A 143 3.98 -1.40 15.95
C ASN A 143 2.61 -1.66 15.32
N ILE A 144 1.65 -0.76 15.58
CA ILE A 144 0.29 -0.89 15.08
C ILE A 144 -0.23 0.46 14.62
N ILE A 145 -0.99 0.47 13.53
CA ILE A 145 -1.70 1.68 13.10
C ILE A 145 -2.91 1.85 14.01
N ILE A 146 -2.96 3.00 14.71
CA ILE A 146 -4.05 3.36 15.61
C ILE A 146 -5.18 4.02 14.83
N ASP A 147 -4.82 4.91 13.92
CA ASP A 147 -5.80 5.61 13.10
C ASP A 147 -5.20 6.02 11.76
N PHE A 148 -6.09 6.17 10.78
CA PHE A 148 -5.80 6.65 9.45
C PHE A 148 -6.91 7.62 9.05
N ILE A 149 -6.61 8.91 9.18
CA ILE A 149 -7.59 9.98 9.17
C ILE A 149 -7.45 10.76 7.88
N GLN A 150 -8.54 10.90 7.12
CA GLN A 150 -8.60 11.88 6.04
C GLN A 150 -8.92 13.25 6.66
N THR A 151 -7.97 14.18 6.65
CA THR A 151 -8.16 15.53 7.20
C THR A 151 -8.84 16.41 6.15
N GLN A 152 -9.95 17.07 6.52
CA GLN A 152 -10.70 17.95 5.60
C GLN A 152 -10.17 19.39 5.58
N ASP A 153 -9.49 19.81 6.65
CA ASP A 153 -9.05 21.19 6.84
C ASP A 153 -7.55 21.38 6.56
N SER A 154 -7.15 22.65 6.46
CA SER A 154 -5.74 23.05 6.39
C SER A 154 -4.91 22.37 7.48
N HIS A 155 -3.69 21.95 7.13
CA HIS A 155 -2.73 21.25 8.00
C HIS A 155 -2.14 22.12 9.11
N THR A 156 -2.99 22.89 9.80
CA THR A 156 -2.59 23.66 10.97
C THR A 156 -2.23 22.71 12.11
N GLY A 157 -1.34 23.14 12.98
CA GLY A 157 -0.97 22.36 14.16
C GLY A 157 -2.16 22.02 15.07
N SER A 158 -3.18 22.89 15.13
CA SER A 158 -4.39 22.63 15.93
C SER A 158 -5.19 21.47 15.37
N ASN A 159 -5.44 21.45 14.06
CA ASN A 159 -6.22 20.38 13.43
C ASN A 159 -5.49 19.03 13.54
N ILE A 160 -4.17 19.02 13.42
CA ILE A 160 -3.35 17.83 13.65
C ILE A 160 -3.49 17.37 15.11
N LYS A 161 -3.52 18.30 16.07
CA LYS A 161 -3.75 17.97 17.49
C LYS A 161 -5.13 17.35 17.69
N ASP A 162 -6.18 17.91 17.11
CA ASP A 162 -7.54 17.40 17.26
C ASP A 162 -7.67 15.98 16.69
N ALA A 163 -7.14 15.77 15.48
CA ALA A 163 -7.10 14.45 14.86
C ALA A 163 -6.26 13.44 15.66
N PHE A 164 -5.10 13.85 16.18
CA PHE A 164 -4.27 13.02 17.02
C PHE A 164 -4.99 12.60 18.32
N LEU A 165 -5.57 13.57 19.02
CA LEU A 165 -6.32 13.32 20.26
C LEU A 165 -7.51 12.39 20.01
N LEU A 166 -8.28 12.63 18.94
CA LEU A 166 -9.39 11.75 18.57
C LEU A 166 -8.93 10.30 18.39
N GLY A 167 -7.84 10.09 17.64
CA GLY A 167 -7.29 8.76 17.39
C GLY A 167 -6.84 8.05 18.68
N ILE A 168 -6.10 8.74 19.55
CA ILE A 168 -5.61 8.12 20.80
C ILE A 168 -6.71 7.97 21.86
N SER A 169 -7.69 8.86 21.92
CA SER A 169 -8.83 8.79 22.85
C SER A 169 -9.77 7.65 22.52
N ASN A 170 -9.96 7.37 21.23
CA ASN A 170 -10.68 6.18 20.79
C ASN A 170 -10.07 4.89 21.35
N MET A 171 -8.75 4.87 21.56
CA MET A 171 -8.00 3.75 22.14
C MET A 171 -7.68 3.89 23.64
N SER A 172 -8.11 4.97 24.30
CA SER A 172 -7.81 5.26 25.71
C SER A 172 -6.31 5.30 26.04
N LEU A 173 -5.53 6.00 25.22
CA LEU A 173 -4.06 6.08 25.29
C LEU A 173 -3.52 7.44 25.78
N GLU A 174 -4.38 8.38 26.12
CA GLU A 174 -4.04 9.76 26.49
C GLU A 174 -2.98 9.86 27.57
N SER A 175 -3.10 9.03 28.61
CA SER A 175 -2.19 9.00 29.75
C SER A 175 -0.91 8.20 29.51
N LYS A 176 -0.81 7.51 28.38
CA LYS A 176 0.29 6.59 28.06
C LYS A 176 1.33 7.19 27.10
N ILE A 177 1.25 8.47 26.75
CA ILE A 177 2.17 9.07 25.78
C ILE A 177 3.61 9.09 26.33
N MET A 178 4.51 8.35 25.69
CA MET A 178 5.97 8.38 25.94
C MET A 178 6.65 9.45 25.10
N GLY A 179 6.43 9.41 23.78
CA GLY A 179 7.07 10.27 22.81
C GLY A 179 6.32 10.26 21.50
N ILE A 180 6.49 11.31 20.70
CA ILE A 180 5.83 11.52 19.42
C ILE A 180 6.91 11.90 18.41
N ILE A 181 7.01 11.08 17.37
CA ILE A 181 7.94 11.23 16.27
C ILE A 181 7.16 11.81 15.09
N THR A 182 7.60 12.97 14.60
CA THR A 182 7.03 13.61 13.41
C THR A 182 8.15 14.06 12.47
N ASP A 183 7.83 14.40 11.23
CA ASP A 183 8.80 15.04 10.33
C ASP A 183 9.17 16.48 10.78
N ASN A 184 10.09 17.12 10.04
CA ASN A 184 10.56 18.47 10.34
C ASN A 184 9.65 19.58 9.80
N ALA A 185 8.42 19.28 9.39
CA ALA A 185 7.48 20.32 9.00
C ALA A 185 7.17 21.28 10.16
N SER A 186 6.96 22.55 9.83
CA SER A 186 6.75 23.63 10.81
C SER A 186 5.45 23.46 11.59
N ASN A 187 4.41 22.93 10.95
CA ASN A 187 3.10 22.64 11.57
C ASN A 187 3.20 21.66 12.76
N ASN A 188 4.15 20.71 12.73
CA ASN A 188 4.37 19.79 13.85
C ASN A 188 4.86 20.51 15.12
N SER A 189 5.60 21.61 14.96
CA SER A 189 6.02 22.44 16.10
C SER A 189 4.83 23.08 16.81
N THR A 190 3.84 23.53 16.02
CA THR A 190 2.58 24.10 16.51
C THR A 190 1.70 23.02 17.12
N PHE A 191 1.57 21.87 16.47
CA PHE A 191 0.88 20.68 17.00
C PHE A 191 1.39 20.31 18.39
N MET A 192 2.71 20.19 18.56
CA MET A 192 3.31 19.84 19.84
C MET A 192 3.11 20.93 20.91
N THR A 193 3.03 22.21 20.52
CA THR A 193 2.64 23.28 21.46
C THR A 193 1.20 23.09 21.93
N SER A 194 0.26 22.97 20.99
CA SER A 194 -1.17 22.80 21.29
C SER A 194 -1.44 21.55 22.13
N LEU A 195 -0.74 20.45 21.86
CA LEU A 195 -0.85 19.22 22.64
C LEU A 195 -0.35 19.39 24.08
N SER A 196 0.71 20.17 24.29
CA SER A 196 1.25 20.42 25.63
C SER A 196 0.32 21.28 26.48
N ILE A 197 -0.38 22.24 25.86
CA ILE A 197 -1.41 23.06 26.52
C ILE A 197 -2.57 22.15 26.97
N TRP A 198 -3.12 21.37 26.04
CA TRP A 198 -4.19 20.42 26.34
C TRP A 198 -3.81 19.44 27.47
N ALA A 199 -2.59 18.90 27.43
CA ALA A 199 -2.14 17.95 28.43
C ALA A 199 -1.97 18.59 29.83
N ALA A 200 -1.55 19.85 29.91
CA ALA A 200 -1.50 20.59 31.17
C ALA A 200 -2.91 20.80 31.76
N GLU A 201 -3.89 21.14 30.91
CA GLU A 201 -5.30 21.33 31.31
C GLU A 201 -5.95 20.02 31.79
N ASN A 202 -5.52 18.87 31.25
CA ASN A 202 -6.08 17.55 31.56
C ASN A 202 -5.24 16.74 32.55
N VAL A 203 -4.25 17.37 33.21
CA VAL A 203 -3.36 16.73 34.21
C VAL A 203 -2.64 15.49 33.66
N VAL A 204 -2.37 15.49 32.35
CA VAL A 204 -1.55 14.47 31.69
C VAL A 204 -0.10 14.93 31.77
N ASN A 205 0.77 14.13 32.38
CA ASN A 205 2.19 14.45 32.49
C ASN A 205 2.83 14.46 31.10
N SER A 206 2.91 15.65 30.52
CA SER A 206 3.49 15.92 29.21
C SER A 206 4.62 16.92 29.33
N ASN A 207 5.64 16.74 28.52
CA ASN A 207 6.73 17.69 28.39
C ASN A 207 7.13 17.73 26.92
N LYS A 208 6.72 18.79 26.22
CA LYS A 208 7.01 19.03 24.80
C LYS A 208 8.45 18.67 24.42
N LYS A 209 9.42 19.16 25.21
CA LYS A 209 10.85 19.02 24.92
C LYS A 209 11.34 17.58 25.09
N LYS A 210 10.74 16.81 26.00
CA LYS A 210 11.10 15.40 26.23
C LYS A 210 10.33 14.44 25.32
N GLN A 211 9.15 14.84 24.85
CA GLN A 211 8.26 13.97 24.08
C GLN A 211 8.38 14.16 22.56
N HIS A 212 8.76 15.34 22.06
CA HIS A 212 8.89 15.54 20.62
C HIS A 212 10.24 15.05 20.10
N ILE A 213 10.21 14.05 19.23
CA ILE A 213 11.37 13.55 18.51
C ILE A 213 11.17 13.86 17.02
N ARG A 214 12.22 14.35 16.36
CA ARG A 214 12.19 14.59 14.92
C ARG A 214 12.55 13.33 14.15
N CYS A 215 11.94 13.14 13.00
CA CYS A 215 12.22 12.02 12.12
C CYS A 215 13.68 12.08 11.64
N PHE A 216 14.48 11.11 12.08
CA PHE A 216 15.90 11.02 11.74
C PHE A 216 16.13 10.86 10.22
N ALA A 217 15.32 10.03 9.56
CA ALA A 217 15.40 9.85 8.10
C ALA A 217 15.10 11.16 7.34
N HIS A 218 14.19 11.99 7.86
CA HIS A 218 13.92 13.30 7.29
C HIS A 218 15.09 14.26 7.52
N SER A 219 15.71 14.24 8.70
CA SER A 219 16.94 15.02 8.96
C SER A 219 18.07 14.66 7.99
N ILE A 220 18.31 13.36 7.74
CA ILE A 220 19.27 12.91 6.72
C ILE A 220 18.88 13.45 5.33
N ASN A 221 17.61 13.34 4.95
CA ASN A 221 17.13 13.86 3.67
C ASN A 221 17.38 15.36 3.51
N LEU A 222 17.21 16.15 4.56
CA LEU A 222 17.53 17.58 4.53
C LEU A 222 19.03 17.83 4.39
N SER A 223 19.86 17.14 5.17
CA SER A 223 21.32 17.27 5.09
C SER A 223 21.86 16.90 3.71
N VAL A 224 21.37 15.81 3.12
CA VAL A 224 21.80 15.38 1.77
C VAL A 224 21.31 16.35 0.70
N LYS A 225 20.07 16.86 0.81
CA LYS A 225 19.57 17.87 -0.13
C LYS A 225 20.39 19.15 -0.10
N GLU A 226 20.79 19.60 1.09
CA GLU A 226 21.67 20.76 1.22
C GLU A 226 23.00 20.52 0.51
N ALA A 227 23.60 19.34 0.71
CA ALA A 227 24.83 18.97 0.00
C ALA A 227 24.64 18.88 -1.53
N LEU A 228 23.50 18.35 -2.00
CA LEU A 228 23.16 18.27 -3.42
C LEU A 228 22.87 19.64 -4.04
N SER A 229 22.51 20.65 -3.26
CA SER A 229 22.24 22.00 -3.77
C SER A 229 23.46 22.63 -4.45
N CYS A 230 24.67 22.23 -4.03
CA CYS A 230 25.91 22.61 -4.69
C CYS A 230 26.03 22.08 -6.14
N LEU A 231 25.21 21.10 -6.51
CA LEU A 231 25.16 20.44 -7.81
C LEU A 231 23.80 20.63 -8.50
N ASP A 232 22.99 21.60 -8.06
CA ASP A 232 21.62 21.79 -8.57
C ASP A 232 21.59 22.04 -10.08
N GLY A 233 22.62 22.69 -10.63
CA GLY A 233 22.77 22.93 -12.07
C GLY A 233 22.91 21.62 -12.85
N GLU A 234 23.88 20.80 -12.47
CA GLU A 234 24.21 19.50 -13.05
C GLU A 234 23.03 18.52 -12.93
N ILE A 235 22.43 18.47 -11.74
CA ILE A 235 21.27 17.61 -11.47
C ILE A 235 20.08 18.05 -12.34
N SER A 236 19.84 19.36 -12.48
CA SER A 236 18.75 19.87 -13.31
C SER A 236 18.93 19.57 -14.79
N LEU A 237 20.16 19.67 -15.29
CA LEU A 237 20.51 19.30 -16.67
C LEU A 237 20.31 17.81 -16.93
N LEU A 238 20.78 16.96 -16.02
CA LEU A 238 20.58 15.52 -16.11
C LEU A 238 19.09 15.17 -16.09
N ARG A 239 18.31 15.81 -15.20
CA ARG A 239 16.86 15.65 -15.11
C ARG A 239 16.18 16.03 -16.42
N GLU A 240 16.53 17.17 -17.02
CA GLU A 240 15.99 17.62 -18.30
C GLU A 240 16.30 16.62 -19.43
N LEU A 241 17.55 16.13 -19.50
CA LEU A 241 17.97 15.12 -20.46
C LEU A 241 17.12 13.85 -20.35
N ILE A 242 16.97 13.34 -19.11
CA ILE A 242 16.22 12.11 -18.85
C ILE A 242 14.74 12.28 -19.19
N VAL A 243 14.13 13.43 -18.87
CA VAL A 243 12.75 13.74 -19.27
C VAL A 243 12.60 13.68 -20.80
N LYS A 244 13.50 14.35 -21.54
CA LYS A 244 13.45 14.38 -23.01
C LYS A 244 13.67 13.00 -23.66
N ILE A 245 14.53 12.17 -23.09
CA ILE A 245 14.74 10.79 -23.56
C ILE A 245 13.48 9.96 -23.28
N ARG A 246 12.95 9.99 -22.06
CA ARG A 246 11.79 9.18 -21.66
C ARG A 246 10.52 9.53 -22.44
N ALA A 247 10.36 10.80 -22.83
CA ALA A 247 9.23 11.27 -23.61
C ALA A 247 9.21 10.82 -25.09
N SER A 248 10.34 10.34 -25.64
CA SER A 248 10.45 9.97 -27.06
C SER A 248 10.76 8.49 -27.24
N SER A 249 9.91 7.76 -27.98
CA SER A 249 10.19 6.37 -28.38
C SER A 249 11.51 6.26 -29.16
N LEU A 250 11.72 7.16 -30.12
CA LEU A 250 12.92 7.19 -30.95
C LEU A 250 14.20 7.41 -30.12
N ARG A 251 14.17 8.32 -29.13
CA ARG A 251 15.34 8.54 -28.25
C ARG A 251 15.62 7.34 -27.36
N ARG A 252 14.58 6.65 -26.87
CA ARG A 252 14.74 5.40 -26.09
C ARG A 252 15.35 4.28 -26.94
N GLU A 253 14.93 4.14 -28.19
CA GLU A 253 15.51 3.16 -29.10
C GLU A 253 16.98 3.48 -29.43
N LYS A 254 17.29 4.76 -29.71
CA LYS A 254 18.68 5.20 -29.90
C LYS A 254 19.55 4.93 -28.68
N LEU A 255 19.02 5.11 -27.46
CA LEU A 255 19.74 4.76 -26.22
C LEU A 255 20.01 3.26 -26.13
N SER A 256 19.02 2.42 -26.39
CA SER A 256 19.16 0.97 -26.38
C SER A 256 20.22 0.52 -27.40
N ASN A 257 20.18 1.06 -28.61
CA ASN A 257 21.18 0.76 -29.65
C ASN A 257 22.58 1.25 -29.26
N ALA A 258 22.69 2.44 -28.66
CA ALA A 258 23.95 2.94 -28.15
C ALA A 258 24.49 2.07 -27.01
N CYS A 259 23.63 1.51 -26.15
CA CYS A 259 24.06 0.57 -25.13
C CYS A 259 24.64 -0.71 -25.74
N LYS A 260 23.91 -1.32 -26.68
CA LYS A 260 24.34 -2.54 -27.38
C LYS A 260 25.65 -2.34 -28.16
N ASN A 261 25.79 -1.22 -28.85
CA ASN A 261 26.98 -0.94 -29.67
C ASN A 261 28.23 -0.64 -28.84
N ASN A 262 28.08 -0.33 -27.55
CA ASN A 262 29.18 -0.04 -26.63
C ASN A 262 29.33 -1.13 -25.54
N ASP A 263 28.70 -2.30 -25.71
CA ASP A 263 28.74 -3.43 -24.79
C ASP A 263 28.40 -3.06 -23.32
N ILE A 264 27.50 -2.09 -23.13
CA ILE A 264 26.98 -1.75 -21.80
C ILE A 264 25.55 -2.29 -21.62
N ASN A 265 25.19 -2.59 -20.38
CA ASN A 265 23.86 -3.08 -20.05
C ASN A 265 22.78 -2.07 -20.48
N ASP A 266 21.82 -2.53 -21.29
CA ASP A 266 20.69 -1.74 -21.78
C ASP A 266 19.68 -1.50 -20.64
N LEU A 267 19.98 -0.49 -19.81
CA LEU A 267 19.16 -0.07 -18.68
C LEU A 267 18.31 1.13 -19.05
N LYS A 268 17.09 1.18 -18.52
CA LYS A 268 16.21 2.36 -18.69
C LYS A 268 16.69 3.52 -17.81
N PRO A 269 16.69 4.78 -18.29
CA PRO A 269 16.96 5.93 -17.44
C PRO A 269 15.94 6.09 -16.30
N ILE A 270 16.43 6.41 -15.11
CA ILE A 270 15.60 6.69 -13.92
C ILE A 270 15.42 8.20 -13.81
N LEU A 271 14.19 8.66 -13.66
CA LEU A 271 13.90 10.06 -13.33
C LEU A 271 13.73 10.14 -11.81
N ASP A 272 14.36 11.12 -11.18
CA ASP A 272 14.28 11.30 -9.73
C ASP A 272 12.95 11.91 -9.29
N VAL A 273 12.72 11.83 -7.98
CA VAL A 273 11.70 12.57 -7.24
C VAL A 273 12.45 13.58 -6.38
N PRO A 274 12.54 14.86 -6.76
CA PRO A 274 13.43 15.85 -6.12
C PRO A 274 13.24 15.99 -4.60
N THR A 275 12.06 15.63 -4.09
CA THR A 275 11.78 15.65 -2.66
C THR A 275 12.42 14.51 -1.86
N ARG A 276 13.01 13.49 -2.52
CA ARG A 276 13.63 12.30 -1.93
C ARG A 276 15.06 12.11 -2.43
N TRP A 277 16.04 12.39 -1.59
CA TRP A 277 17.47 12.34 -1.94
C TRP A 277 17.91 11.01 -2.57
N ASN A 278 17.37 9.88 -2.10
CA ASN A 278 17.74 8.55 -2.59
C ASN A 278 17.35 8.36 -4.06
N SER A 279 16.27 9.00 -4.52
CA SER A 279 15.87 8.92 -5.93
C SER A 279 16.79 9.74 -6.85
N THR A 280 17.32 10.87 -6.36
CA THR A 280 18.33 11.65 -7.07
C THR A 280 19.64 10.88 -7.14
N PHE A 281 20.05 10.23 -6.05
CA PHE A 281 21.18 9.30 -6.04
C PHE A 281 21.00 8.17 -7.08
N ASP A 282 19.84 7.51 -7.11
CA ASP A 282 19.56 6.44 -8.08
C ASP A 282 19.59 6.93 -9.53
N MET A 283 19.10 8.15 -9.79
CA MET A 283 19.17 8.80 -11.10
C MET A 283 20.62 9.04 -11.53
N ILE A 284 21.44 9.62 -10.66
CA ILE A 284 22.87 9.89 -10.95
C ILE A 284 23.62 8.58 -11.16
N LYS A 285 23.44 7.60 -10.27
CA LYS A 285 24.06 6.27 -10.38
C LYS A 285 23.69 5.58 -11.69
N ARG A 286 22.40 5.62 -12.08
CA ARG A 286 21.96 5.08 -13.38
C ARG A 286 22.53 5.85 -14.56
N ALA A 287 22.64 7.17 -14.47
CA ALA A 287 23.23 7.99 -15.53
C ALA A 287 24.71 7.66 -15.74
N LEU A 288 25.47 7.42 -14.66
CA LEU A 288 26.87 7.01 -14.75
C LEU A 288 27.03 5.63 -15.40
N GLN A 289 26.15 4.68 -15.10
CA GLN A 289 26.12 3.38 -15.78
C GLN A 289 25.83 3.49 -17.29
N LEU A 290 25.03 4.50 -17.67
CA LEU A 290 24.64 4.76 -19.05
C LEU A 290 25.49 5.84 -19.72
N LYS A 291 26.58 6.29 -19.09
CA LYS A 291 27.31 7.50 -19.47
C LYS A 291 27.66 7.53 -20.97
N VAL A 292 28.31 6.47 -21.45
CA VAL A 292 28.75 6.35 -22.86
C VAL A 292 27.55 6.46 -23.82
N ALA A 293 26.44 5.79 -23.52
CA ALA A 293 25.25 5.83 -24.36
C ALA A 293 24.51 7.17 -24.28
N LEU A 294 24.49 7.82 -23.10
CA LEU A 294 23.93 9.16 -22.94
C LEU A 294 24.74 10.20 -23.72
N GLU A 295 26.06 10.18 -23.63
CA GLU A 295 26.96 11.04 -24.40
C GLU A 295 26.76 10.86 -25.90
N TYR A 296 26.67 9.61 -26.37
CA TYR A 296 26.37 9.31 -27.76
C TYR A 296 25.07 9.97 -28.24
N ILE A 297 23.97 9.82 -27.48
CA ILE A 297 22.69 10.42 -27.87
C ILE A 297 22.77 11.95 -27.88
N VAL A 298 23.35 12.53 -26.83
CA VAL A 298 23.43 13.99 -26.72
C VAL A 298 24.24 14.58 -27.87
N PHE A 299 25.29 13.88 -28.32
CA PHE A 299 26.10 14.30 -29.47
C PHE A 299 25.33 14.24 -30.80
N HIS A 300 24.51 13.20 -31.00
CA HIS A 300 23.82 12.91 -32.27
C HIS A 300 22.40 13.48 -32.38
N ASP A 301 21.79 13.92 -31.28
CA ASP A 301 20.45 14.52 -31.26
C ASP A 301 20.56 16.05 -31.15
N LYS A 302 20.16 16.76 -32.22
CA LYS A 302 20.29 18.22 -32.34
C LYS A 302 19.60 18.98 -31.20
N ASP A 303 18.48 18.47 -30.68
CA ASP A 303 17.73 19.13 -29.60
C ASP A 303 18.37 18.92 -28.23
N LEU A 304 19.11 17.82 -28.07
CA LEU A 304 19.82 17.48 -26.85
C LEU A 304 21.23 18.07 -26.82
N LYS A 305 21.81 18.38 -27.98
CA LYS A 305 23.17 18.93 -28.10
C LYS A 305 23.38 20.24 -27.32
N LYS A 306 22.32 20.99 -27.03
CA LYS A 306 22.36 22.18 -26.17
C LYS A 306 22.71 21.84 -24.71
N LEU A 307 22.41 20.61 -24.26
CA LEU A 307 22.73 20.08 -22.93
C LEU A 307 24.18 19.55 -22.86
N TYR A 308 24.84 19.34 -24.01
CA TYR A 308 26.18 18.74 -24.10
C TYR A 308 27.29 19.58 -23.46
N ARG A 309 27.24 20.92 -23.61
CA ARG A 309 28.30 21.83 -23.12
C ARG A 309 28.51 21.79 -21.60
N ASN A 310 27.57 21.20 -20.86
CA ASN A 310 27.57 21.17 -19.41
C ASN A 310 27.53 19.73 -18.85
N LEU A 311 27.82 18.69 -19.65
CA LEU A 311 27.92 17.30 -19.16
C LEU A 311 29.35 16.89 -18.77
N GLU A 312 30.32 17.80 -18.88
CA GLU A 312 31.72 17.56 -18.48
C GLU A 312 31.86 17.16 -17.00
N PHE A 313 30.88 17.48 -16.13
CA PHE A 313 30.89 17.03 -14.74
C PHE A 313 30.83 15.50 -14.57
N LEU A 314 30.27 14.75 -15.54
CA LEU A 314 30.28 13.29 -15.51
C LEU A 314 31.69 12.71 -15.72
N ASN A 315 32.67 13.52 -16.11
CA ASN A 315 34.08 13.13 -16.27
C ASN A 315 34.90 13.25 -14.98
N ASN A 316 34.39 13.93 -13.95
CA ASN A 316 35.06 14.02 -12.64
C ASN A 316 34.72 12.78 -11.79
N THR A 317 35.44 11.68 -12.04
CA THR A 317 35.36 10.44 -11.25
C THR A 317 35.93 10.56 -9.83
N GLU A 318 36.44 11.72 -9.41
CA GLU A 318 37.00 11.94 -8.06
C GLU A 318 35.97 12.36 -7.00
N LEU A 319 34.66 12.39 -7.32
CA LEU A 319 33.59 12.83 -6.42
C LEU A 319 32.68 11.71 -5.88
N ILE A 320 33.11 10.45 -5.92
CA ILE A 320 32.41 9.31 -5.29
C ILE A 320 33.33 8.61 -4.29
#